data_AF-A0A519KSB5-F1
#
_entry.id   AF-A0A519KSB5-F1
#
_cell.length_a   1.000
_cell.length_b   1.000
_cell.length_c   1.000
_cell.angle_alpha   90.00
_cell.angle_beta   90.00
_cell.angle_gamma   90.00
#
_symmetry.space_group_name_H-M   'P 1'
#
loop_
_entity.id
_entity.type
_entity.pdbx_description
1 polymer ?
#
loop_
_entity_poly.entity_id
_entity_poly.type
_entity_poly.pdbx_seq_one_letter_code
_entity_poly.pdbx_strand_id
1 'polypeptide(L)'
;YLASPPLVVAYALAGSMRIDITKDPIGQDKKGNDVFLKDVWPTSAEIAAIQKKSVTPAMFAKRYADVFKGDKHWQAIKIEGGQTYEWDETSTYVANPPYFEGLSMEPTAVTDIVEGRVLAIFGDSITTDHISPAGSIKKTSPAGQYLTNRGVDALEFNSYGARRGHHEVMMRGTFANIRIRNKITPDIEGGVTKHFPSGDTMSIYDAAMRYQSEGRPLVVFAGKEYGTGSSRDWAAKGTRLLGVRAVIAESYERIHRSNLVGMGVVPLQFKADGWQKLGLTGEEIVTVRGLSDVNIGKLRPRQDLWVELFRPSDGKMARFPVRCRIDNQTEIDYLLAGGVMPYVLRNLAGGGAAPAPEAIAAE
;
A
#
# COMPACT_ATOMS: atom_id res chain seq x y z
N TYR A 1 13.00 2.31 -18.68
CA TYR A 1 12.40 2.05 -20.01
C TYR A 1 11.60 0.76 -19.94
N LEU A 2 10.40 0.74 -20.48
CA LEU A 2 9.63 -0.50 -20.71
C LEU A 2 9.79 -0.88 -22.18
N ALA A 3 10.05 -2.15 -22.47
CA ALA A 3 10.28 -2.64 -23.82
C ALA A 3 9.79 -4.09 -23.95
N SER A 4 9.52 -4.53 -25.18
CA SER A 4 9.20 -5.94 -25.44
C SER A 4 10.40 -6.84 -25.12
N PRO A 5 10.19 -8.11 -24.74
CA PRO A 5 11.30 -9.01 -24.41
C PRO A 5 12.39 -9.11 -25.49
N PRO A 6 12.07 -9.14 -26.80
CA PRO A 6 13.11 -9.15 -27.84
C PRO A 6 13.90 -7.83 -27.91
N LEU A 7 13.28 -6.68 -27.63
CA LEU A 7 14.01 -5.40 -27.55
C LEU A 7 14.95 -5.37 -26.34
N VAL A 8 14.58 -6.00 -25.22
CA VAL A 8 15.48 -6.13 -24.06
C VAL A 8 16.75 -6.89 -24.46
N VAL A 9 16.61 -8.00 -25.18
CA VAL A 9 17.75 -8.77 -25.69
C VAL A 9 18.58 -7.93 -26.66
N ALA A 10 17.94 -7.23 -27.60
CA ALA A 10 18.64 -6.42 -28.59
C ALA A 10 19.46 -5.29 -27.96
N TYR A 11 18.90 -4.54 -27.00
CA TYR A 11 19.63 -3.50 -26.28
C TYR A 11 20.71 -4.07 -25.35
N ALA A 12 20.52 -5.28 -24.81
CA ALA A 12 21.55 -5.96 -24.03
C ALA A 12 22.75 -6.38 -24.91
N LEU A 13 22.50 -6.85 -26.14
CA LEU A 13 23.55 -7.14 -27.11
C LEU A 13 24.30 -5.87 -27.53
N ALA A 14 23.56 -4.80 -27.81
CA ALA A 14 24.13 -3.50 -28.14
C ALA A 14 24.91 -2.85 -26.99
N GLY A 15 24.65 -3.25 -25.74
CA GLY A 15 25.29 -2.71 -24.54
C GLY A 15 24.95 -1.24 -24.24
N SER A 16 24.05 -0.61 -25.00
CA SER A 16 23.72 0.81 -24.88
C SER A 16 22.31 1.11 -25.38
N MET A 17 21.60 1.98 -24.67
CA MET A 17 20.32 2.54 -25.13
C MET A 17 20.50 3.87 -25.91
N ARG A 18 21.74 4.32 -26.11
CA ARG A 18 22.04 5.60 -26.80
C ARG A 18 22.29 5.42 -28.30
N ILE A 19 22.18 4.20 -28.82
CA ILE A 19 22.30 3.91 -30.26
C ILE A 19 20.96 4.14 -30.96
N ASP A 20 21.00 4.51 -32.24
CA ASP A 20 19.84 4.40 -33.11
C ASP A 20 19.73 2.93 -33.53
N ILE A 21 19.00 2.12 -32.76
CA ILE A 21 18.87 0.67 -32.98
C ILE A 21 18.28 0.30 -34.37
N THR A 22 17.75 1.28 -35.11
CA THR A 22 17.22 1.09 -36.47
C THR A 22 18.29 1.28 -37.56
N LYS A 23 19.42 1.92 -37.23
CA LYS A 23 20.49 2.28 -38.19
C LYS A 23 21.87 1.80 -37.78
N ASP A 24 22.15 1.75 -36.49
CA ASP A 24 23.46 1.37 -35.96
C ASP A 24 23.55 -0.16 -35.81
N PRO A 25 24.74 -0.75 -35.98
CA PRO A 25 24.95 -2.16 -35.67
C PRO A 25 24.74 -2.43 -34.18
N ILE A 26 24.13 -3.57 -33.86
CA ILE A 26 23.92 -4.04 -32.48
C ILE A 26 25.07 -4.92 -31.99
N GLY A 27 26.05 -5.20 -32.86
CA GLY A 27 27.24 -5.99 -32.57
C GLY A 27 27.97 -6.37 -33.84
N GLN A 28 29.03 -7.17 -33.70
CA GLN A 28 29.77 -7.74 -34.83
C GLN A 28 29.75 -9.27 -34.76
N ASP A 29 29.74 -9.92 -35.92
CA ASP A 29 29.87 -11.37 -36.02
C ASP A 29 31.33 -11.82 -35.75
N LYS A 30 31.58 -13.13 -35.78
CA LYS A 30 32.92 -13.70 -35.55
C LYS A 30 33.97 -13.31 -36.61
N LYS A 31 33.54 -12.73 -37.74
CA LYS A 31 34.39 -12.27 -38.84
C LYS A 31 34.58 -10.75 -38.84
N GLY A 32 33.98 -10.04 -37.89
CA GLY A 32 34.02 -8.58 -37.77
C GLY A 32 33.00 -7.86 -38.65
N ASN A 33 32.02 -8.56 -39.23
CA ASN A 33 30.96 -7.89 -39.98
C ASN A 33 29.93 -7.29 -39.02
N ASP A 34 29.47 -6.09 -39.34
CA ASP A 34 28.40 -5.41 -38.62
C ASP A 34 27.09 -6.21 -38.73
N VAL A 35 26.46 -6.44 -37.58
CA VAL A 35 25.15 -7.09 -37.45
C VAL A 35 24.15 -6.05 -36.99
N PHE A 36 23.08 -5.86 -37.75
CA PHE A 36 22.00 -4.93 -37.46
C PHE A 36 20.80 -5.65 -36.83
N LEU A 37 19.90 -4.90 -36.20
CA LEU A 37 18.68 -5.46 -35.61
C LEU A 37 17.89 -6.31 -36.62
N LYS A 38 17.73 -5.79 -37.84
CA LYS A 38 17.00 -6.45 -38.94
C LYS A 38 17.58 -7.82 -39.32
N ASP A 39 18.86 -8.07 -39.06
CA ASP A 39 19.53 -9.32 -39.46
C ASP A 39 19.19 -10.47 -38.50
N VAL A 40 18.74 -10.15 -37.28
CA VAL A 40 18.45 -11.13 -36.22
C VAL A 40 17.01 -11.06 -35.71
N TRP A 41 16.24 -10.07 -36.15
CA TRP A 41 14.87 -9.89 -35.69
C TRP A 41 13.93 -10.91 -36.35
N PRO A 42 13.27 -11.78 -35.56
CA PRO A 42 12.41 -12.80 -36.14
C PRO A 42 11.14 -12.17 -36.72
N THR A 43 10.71 -12.70 -37.86
CA THR A 43 9.42 -12.35 -38.47
C THR A 43 8.26 -13.00 -37.69
N SER A 44 7.07 -12.42 -37.78
CA SER A 44 5.86 -12.99 -37.17
C SER A 44 5.57 -14.42 -37.68
N ALA A 45 5.91 -14.72 -38.93
CA ALA A 45 5.72 -16.05 -39.51
C ALA A 45 6.66 -17.09 -38.90
N GLU A 46 7.94 -16.75 -38.69
CA GLU A 46 8.91 -17.63 -38.02
C GLU A 46 8.51 -17.92 -36.57
N ILE A 47 8.06 -16.89 -35.84
CA ILE A 47 7.55 -17.04 -34.46
C ILE A 47 6.35 -17.98 -34.44
N ALA A 48 5.36 -17.75 -35.31
CA ALA A 48 4.15 -18.57 -35.36
C ALA A 48 4.44 -20.04 -35.71
N ALA A 49 5.37 -20.28 -36.65
CA ALA A 49 5.80 -21.62 -37.03
C ALA A 49 6.46 -22.37 -35.86
N ILE A 50 7.36 -21.71 -35.13
CA ILE A 50 8.02 -22.28 -33.94
C ILE A 50 7.01 -22.52 -32.82
N GLN A 51 6.11 -21.56 -32.56
CA GLN A 51 5.07 -21.68 -31.53
C GLN A 51 4.18 -22.89 -31.78
N LYS A 52 3.69 -23.06 -33.02
CA LYS A 52 2.84 -24.20 -33.41
C LYS A 52 3.53 -25.55 -33.21
N LYS A 53 4.86 -25.60 -33.43
CA LYS A 53 5.66 -26.82 -33.25
C LYS A 53 5.98 -27.10 -31.78
N SER A 54 6.17 -26.07 -30.97
CA SER A 54 6.80 -26.19 -29.65
C SER A 54 5.81 -26.09 -28.48
N VAL A 55 4.69 -25.40 -28.65
CA VAL A 55 3.69 -25.18 -27.60
C VAL A 55 2.52 -26.14 -27.83
N THR A 56 2.53 -27.27 -27.13
CA THR A 56 1.58 -28.38 -27.38
C THR A 56 0.65 -28.63 -26.18
N PRO A 57 -0.56 -29.17 -26.40
CA PRO A 57 -1.46 -29.56 -25.31
C PRO A 57 -0.81 -30.51 -24.30
N ALA A 58 0.05 -31.43 -24.77
CA ALA A 58 0.78 -32.36 -23.92
C ALA A 58 1.75 -31.65 -22.95
N MET A 59 2.36 -30.53 -23.37
CA MET A 59 3.21 -29.72 -22.49
C MET A 59 2.41 -29.13 -21.33
N PHE A 60 1.20 -28.63 -21.60
CA PHE A 60 0.29 -28.15 -20.56
C PHE A 60 -0.16 -29.29 -19.66
N ALA A 61 -0.68 -30.39 -20.23
CA ALA A 61 -1.13 -31.54 -19.44
C ALA A 61 -0.03 -32.04 -18.48
N LYS A 62 1.21 -32.15 -18.97
CA LYS A 62 2.36 -32.55 -18.14
C LYS A 62 2.69 -31.56 -17.03
N ARG A 63 2.68 -30.24 -17.31
CA ARG A 63 3.02 -29.22 -16.32
C ARG A 63 1.94 -29.05 -15.25
N TYR A 64 0.68 -29.18 -15.62
CA TYR A 64 -0.45 -29.00 -14.72
C TYR A 64 -0.81 -30.26 -13.92
N ALA A 65 -0.42 -31.46 -14.39
CA ALA A 65 -0.68 -32.72 -13.67
C ALA A 65 -0.11 -32.74 -12.23
N ASP A 66 1.02 -32.06 -12.01
CA ASP A 66 1.75 -32.09 -10.73
C ASP A 66 1.95 -30.69 -10.12
N VAL A 67 1.13 -29.69 -10.50
CA VAL A 67 1.35 -28.29 -10.09
C VAL A 67 1.41 -28.10 -8.56
N PHE A 68 0.67 -28.92 -7.80
CA PHE A 68 0.65 -28.88 -6.33
C PHE A 68 1.68 -29.80 -5.67
N LYS A 69 2.31 -30.70 -6.44
CA LYS A 69 3.27 -31.68 -5.90
C LYS A 69 4.57 -31.01 -5.46
N GLY A 70 4.96 -29.93 -6.15
CA GLY A 70 6.22 -29.22 -5.89
C GLY A 70 7.46 -30.09 -6.09
N ASP A 71 8.63 -29.52 -5.80
CA ASP A 71 9.90 -30.24 -5.85
C ASP A 71 10.21 -30.99 -4.54
N LYS A 72 11.42 -31.58 -4.45
CA LYS A 72 11.86 -32.30 -3.25
C LYS A 72 11.98 -31.40 -2.02
N HIS A 73 12.28 -30.11 -2.20
CA HIS A 73 12.41 -29.17 -1.09
C HIS A 73 11.03 -28.79 -0.54
N TRP A 74 10.07 -28.53 -1.43
CA TRP A 74 8.67 -28.28 -1.06
C TRP A 74 8.08 -29.46 -0.28
N GLN A 75 8.27 -30.68 -0.76
CA GLN A 75 7.77 -31.89 -0.10
C GLN A 75 8.46 -32.19 1.24
N ALA A 76 9.68 -31.69 1.44
CA ALA A 76 10.44 -31.89 2.67
C ALA A 76 10.06 -30.89 3.78
N ILE A 77 9.25 -29.87 3.49
CA ILE A 77 8.75 -28.94 4.50
C ILE A 77 7.87 -29.72 5.47
N LYS A 78 8.30 -29.77 6.73
CA LYS A 78 7.48 -30.34 7.81
C LYS A 78 6.28 -29.42 8.03
N ILE A 79 5.09 -30.01 8.02
CA ILE A 79 3.85 -29.30 8.33
C ILE A 79 3.25 -29.92 9.59
N GLU A 80 2.73 -29.07 10.45
CA GLU A 80 1.86 -29.46 11.54
C GLU A 80 0.43 -29.19 11.07
N GLY A 81 -0.43 -30.20 11.15
CA GLY A 81 -1.84 -30.05 10.78
C GLY A 81 -2.63 -29.31 11.85
N GLY A 82 -3.74 -28.70 11.49
CA GLY A 82 -4.62 -28.03 12.44
C GLY A 82 -5.67 -27.17 11.76
N GLN A 83 -6.74 -26.83 12.48
CA GLN A 83 -7.73 -25.83 12.02
C GLN A 83 -7.31 -24.39 12.37
N THR A 84 -6.42 -24.25 13.35
CA THR A 84 -5.88 -22.97 13.83
C THR A 84 -4.37 -22.98 13.72
N TYR A 85 -3.76 -21.82 13.48
CA TYR A 85 -2.32 -21.68 13.36
C TYR A 85 -1.68 -21.46 14.74
N GLU A 86 -0.69 -22.27 15.09
CA GLU A 86 0.09 -22.08 16.31
C GLU A 86 1.11 -20.97 16.08
N TRP A 87 0.84 -19.80 16.66
CA TRP A 87 1.70 -18.62 16.50
C TRP A 87 3.00 -18.78 17.29
N ASP A 88 4.13 -18.72 16.60
CA ASP A 88 5.43 -18.60 17.22
C ASP A 88 5.74 -17.13 17.52
N GLU A 89 5.75 -16.76 18.81
CA GLU A 89 6.03 -15.39 19.27
C GLU A 89 7.46 -14.92 18.95
N THR A 90 8.38 -15.85 18.72
CA THR A 90 9.78 -15.55 18.34
C THR A 90 9.94 -15.34 16.84
N SER A 91 8.97 -15.77 16.03
CA SER A 91 9.00 -15.61 14.58
C SER A 91 9.13 -14.14 14.19
N THR A 92 10.00 -13.87 13.23
CA THR A 92 10.17 -12.55 12.61
C THR A 92 9.58 -12.50 11.20
N TYR A 93 8.87 -13.55 10.76
CA TYR A 93 8.26 -13.67 9.43
C TYR A 93 6.73 -13.72 9.47
N VAL A 94 6.15 -14.37 10.48
CA VAL A 94 4.72 -14.58 10.62
C VAL A 94 4.33 -14.23 12.05
N ALA A 95 3.40 -13.28 12.23
CA ALA A 95 2.94 -12.86 13.55
C ALA A 95 1.45 -12.56 13.53
N ASN A 96 0.75 -12.87 14.63
CA ASN A 96 -0.69 -12.64 14.76
C ASN A 96 -0.99 -11.13 14.72
N PRO A 97 -1.69 -10.60 13.70
CA PRO A 97 -1.95 -9.18 13.61
C PRO A 97 -3.11 -8.74 14.54
N PRO A 98 -3.12 -7.48 15.01
CA PRO A 98 -4.10 -7.01 15.99
C PRO A 98 -5.48 -6.66 15.37
N TYR A 99 -5.81 -7.18 14.17
CA TYR A 99 -7.02 -6.79 13.43
C TYR A 99 -8.32 -7.12 14.16
N PHE A 100 -8.29 -8.09 15.07
CA PHE A 100 -9.45 -8.61 15.78
C PHE A 100 -9.37 -8.41 17.30
N GLU A 101 -8.36 -7.68 17.79
CA GLU A 101 -8.25 -7.37 19.22
C GLU A 101 -9.45 -6.54 19.68
N GLY A 102 -10.09 -6.99 20.76
CA GLY A 102 -11.29 -6.34 21.29
C GLY A 102 -12.54 -6.47 20.41
N LEU A 103 -12.55 -7.37 19.41
CA LEU A 103 -13.71 -7.55 18.54
C LEU A 103 -14.93 -8.12 19.30
N SER A 104 -16.03 -7.38 19.29
CA SER A 104 -17.36 -7.82 19.74
C SER A 104 -18.30 -8.08 18.56
N MET A 105 -19.37 -8.86 18.80
CA MET A 105 -20.44 -9.09 17.82
C MET A 105 -21.15 -7.79 17.43
N GLU A 106 -21.36 -6.89 18.38
CA GLU A 106 -21.86 -5.54 18.09
C GLU A 106 -20.70 -4.63 17.65
N PRO A 107 -20.77 -3.98 16.48
CA PRO A 107 -19.74 -3.04 16.05
C PRO A 107 -19.69 -1.78 16.91
N THR A 108 -18.48 -1.28 17.17
CA THR A 108 -18.31 0.06 17.72
C THR A 108 -18.82 1.10 16.72
N ALA A 109 -19.64 2.03 17.19
CA ALA A 109 -20.22 3.07 16.33
C ALA A 109 -19.12 3.93 15.68
N VAL A 110 -19.32 4.25 14.40
CA VAL A 110 -18.44 5.17 13.67
C VAL A 110 -18.63 6.58 14.22
N THR A 111 -17.54 7.18 14.69
CA THR A 111 -17.52 8.56 15.19
C THR A 111 -16.89 9.51 14.18
N ASP A 112 -17.28 10.77 14.27
CA ASP A 112 -16.54 11.88 13.67
C ASP A 112 -15.08 11.86 14.13
N ILE A 113 -14.19 12.39 13.30
CA ILE A 113 -12.78 12.62 13.67
C ILE A 113 -12.74 14.00 14.31
N VAL A 114 -12.40 14.09 15.59
CA VAL A 114 -12.35 15.34 16.33
C VAL A 114 -10.93 15.58 16.81
N GLU A 115 -10.42 16.79 16.59
CA GLU A 115 -9.06 17.20 16.96
C GLU A 115 -7.93 16.27 16.46
N GLY A 116 -8.09 15.74 15.25
CA GLY A 116 -7.07 14.91 14.61
C GLY A 116 -5.79 15.68 14.27
N ARG A 117 -4.68 14.94 14.17
CA ARG A 117 -3.36 15.48 13.83
C ARG A 117 -2.96 15.06 12.41
N VAL A 118 -2.30 15.95 11.69
CA VAL A 118 -1.76 15.65 10.36
C VAL A 118 -0.48 14.84 10.51
N LEU A 119 -0.52 13.57 10.10
CA LEU A 119 0.65 12.69 10.15
C LEU A 119 1.64 13.00 9.01
N ALA A 120 1.09 13.26 7.82
CA ALA A 120 1.88 13.55 6.62
C ALA A 120 1.07 14.36 5.60
N ILE A 121 1.79 15.15 4.79
CA ILE A 121 1.25 15.88 3.64
C ILE A 121 2.08 15.49 2.42
N PHE A 122 1.46 14.79 1.49
CA PHE A 122 2.12 14.30 0.28
C PHE A 122 1.68 15.06 -0.98
N GLY A 123 2.53 15.03 -2.01
CA GLY A 123 2.23 15.56 -3.33
C GLY A 123 1.38 14.62 -4.19
N ASP A 124 1.50 14.80 -5.51
CA ASP A 124 0.82 13.98 -6.52
C ASP A 124 1.50 12.61 -6.72
N SER A 125 0.73 11.67 -7.26
CA SER A 125 1.15 10.35 -7.75
C SER A 125 1.95 9.53 -6.73
N ILE A 126 1.57 9.60 -5.46
CA ILE A 126 2.10 8.75 -4.39
C ILE A 126 1.71 7.31 -4.67
N THR A 127 2.67 6.53 -5.16
CA THR A 127 2.47 5.11 -5.40
C THR A 127 2.29 4.28 -4.12
N THR A 128 1.69 3.10 -4.24
CA THR A 128 1.65 2.11 -3.15
C THR A 128 3.04 1.65 -2.70
N ASP A 129 4.08 1.82 -3.52
CA ASP A 129 5.47 1.55 -3.12
C ASP A 129 6.05 2.63 -2.21
N HIS A 130 5.60 3.88 -2.34
CA HIS A 130 5.91 4.91 -1.36
C HIS A 130 5.22 4.63 -0.02
N ILE A 131 3.96 4.20 -0.05
CA ILE A 131 3.15 3.92 1.14
C ILE A 131 3.62 2.64 1.85
N SER A 132 3.91 1.57 1.10
CA SER A 132 4.33 0.28 1.62
C SER A 132 5.46 -0.28 0.73
N PRO A 133 6.72 0.13 0.96
CA PRO A 133 7.86 -0.35 0.20
C PRO A 133 8.01 -1.88 0.32
N ALA A 134 8.48 -2.52 -0.75
CA ALA A 134 8.71 -3.97 -0.77
C ALA A 134 10.21 -4.34 -0.75
N GLY A 135 11.09 -3.36 -0.92
CA GLY A 135 12.54 -3.55 -1.04
C GLY A 135 13.26 -3.78 0.29
N SER A 136 14.58 -3.57 0.27
CA SER A 136 15.46 -3.79 1.42
C SER A 136 15.13 -2.92 2.64
N ILE A 137 15.38 -3.47 3.82
CA ILE A 137 15.19 -2.79 5.10
C ILE A 137 16.51 -2.14 5.54
N LYS A 138 16.51 -0.83 5.77
CA LYS A 138 17.69 -0.11 6.29
C LYS A 138 17.89 -0.43 7.77
N LYS A 139 19.13 -0.69 8.19
CA LYS A 139 19.47 -0.96 9.61
C LYS A 139 19.02 0.14 10.57
N THR A 140 19.09 1.40 10.15
CA THR A 140 18.70 2.54 10.97
C THR A 140 17.20 2.85 10.93
N SER A 141 16.41 2.19 10.08
CA SER A 141 14.95 2.39 10.06
C SER A 141 14.28 1.78 11.29
N PRO A 142 13.05 2.18 11.65
CA PRO A 142 12.32 1.56 12.75
C PRO A 142 12.24 0.04 12.62
N ALA A 143 11.98 -0.48 11.40
CA ALA A 143 11.92 -1.91 11.14
C ALA A 143 13.29 -2.60 11.31
N GLY A 144 14.38 -1.96 10.88
CA GLY A 144 15.74 -2.49 11.08
C GLY A 144 16.14 -2.54 12.55
N GLN A 145 15.78 -1.51 13.33
CA GLN A 145 15.99 -1.49 14.78
C GLN A 145 15.16 -2.57 15.47
N TYR A 146 13.89 -2.74 15.08
CA TYR A 146 13.03 -3.81 15.60
C TYR A 146 13.63 -5.21 15.36
N LEU A 147 14.08 -5.49 14.14
CA LEU A 147 14.71 -6.78 13.79
C LEU A 147 16.03 -6.99 14.54
N THR A 148 16.85 -5.94 14.67
CA THR A 148 18.11 -5.99 15.44
C THR A 148 17.84 -6.31 16.92
N ASN A 149 16.82 -5.68 17.51
CA ASN A 149 16.43 -5.92 18.90
C ASN A 149 15.88 -7.34 19.13
N ARG A 150 15.45 -8.01 18.06
CA ARG A 150 15.06 -9.44 18.06
C ARG A 150 16.20 -10.38 17.65
N GLY A 151 17.43 -9.89 17.59
CA GLY A 151 18.61 -10.71 17.32
C GLY A 151 18.82 -11.09 15.85
N VAL A 152 18.12 -10.45 14.90
CA VAL A 152 18.31 -10.69 13.47
C VAL A 152 19.49 -9.86 12.96
N ASP A 153 20.45 -10.49 12.28
CA ASP A 153 21.56 -9.78 11.65
C ASP A 153 21.07 -8.91 10.47
N ALA A 154 21.74 -7.79 10.21
CA ALA A 154 21.37 -6.89 9.13
C ALA A 154 21.43 -7.53 7.73
N LEU A 155 22.31 -8.51 7.53
CA LEU A 155 22.37 -9.30 6.28
C LEU A 155 21.15 -10.23 6.12
N GLU A 156 20.47 -10.55 7.22
CA GLU A 156 19.32 -11.47 7.27
C GLU A 156 17.97 -10.74 7.37
N PHE A 157 17.96 -9.40 7.37
CA PHE A 157 16.71 -8.63 7.37
C PHE A 157 15.78 -9.00 6.21
N ASN A 158 16.36 -9.44 5.09
CA ASN A 158 15.63 -9.70 3.86
C ASN A 158 14.94 -8.39 3.38
N SER A 159 13.80 -8.50 2.70
CA SER A 159 13.04 -7.37 2.19
C SER A 159 11.72 -7.19 2.95
N TYR A 160 11.14 -5.98 2.91
CA TYR A 160 9.78 -5.78 3.41
C TYR A 160 8.78 -6.72 2.73
N GLY A 161 8.97 -7.03 1.44
CA GLY A 161 8.16 -8.01 0.71
C GLY A 161 8.19 -9.41 1.33
N ALA A 162 9.36 -9.86 1.79
CA ALA A 162 9.50 -11.14 2.48
C ALA A 162 8.94 -11.14 3.91
N ARG A 163 8.79 -9.96 4.53
CA ARG A 163 8.30 -9.78 5.90
C ARG A 163 6.79 -9.47 5.98
N ARG A 164 6.05 -9.60 4.87
CA ARG A 164 4.62 -9.27 4.77
C ARG A 164 3.70 -10.04 5.72
N GLY A 165 4.13 -11.18 6.25
CA GLY A 165 3.42 -11.95 7.27
C GLY A 165 3.56 -11.39 8.69
N HIS A 166 4.42 -10.38 8.90
CA HIS A 166 4.75 -9.87 10.22
C HIS A 166 4.36 -8.40 10.37
N HIS A 167 3.28 -8.14 11.13
CA HIS A 167 2.69 -6.80 11.20
C HIS A 167 3.61 -5.73 11.81
N GLU A 168 4.37 -6.04 12.87
CA GLU A 168 5.30 -5.06 13.49
C GLU A 168 6.36 -4.55 12.49
N VAL A 169 6.86 -5.40 11.60
CA VAL A 169 7.85 -5.02 10.58
C VAL A 169 7.17 -4.15 9.51
N MET A 170 5.99 -4.55 9.06
CA MET A 170 5.28 -3.86 7.99
C MET A 170 4.69 -2.52 8.42
N MET A 171 4.21 -2.39 9.66
CA MET A 171 3.82 -1.11 10.26
C MET A 171 4.99 -0.13 10.28
N ARG A 172 6.16 -0.60 10.72
CA ARG A 172 7.41 0.19 10.73
C ARG A 172 7.93 0.51 9.33
N GLY A 173 7.54 -0.28 8.33
CA GLY A 173 7.81 -0.04 6.92
C GLY A 173 6.82 0.93 6.26
N THR A 174 5.69 1.23 6.89
CA THR A 174 4.64 2.06 6.29
C THR A 174 5.11 3.51 6.21
N PHE A 175 5.00 4.09 5.01
CA PHE A 175 5.58 5.37 4.59
C PHE A 175 7.11 5.46 4.76
N ALA A 176 7.83 4.34 4.92
CA ALA A 176 9.28 4.33 5.13
C ALA A 176 10.10 4.32 3.84
N ASN A 177 9.47 4.51 2.68
CA ASN A 177 10.17 4.54 1.40
C ASN A 177 11.18 5.69 1.38
N ILE A 178 12.40 5.41 0.91
CA ILE A 178 13.50 6.37 0.93
C ILE A 178 13.31 7.56 -0.02
N ARG A 179 12.35 7.46 -0.95
CA ARG A 179 12.02 8.47 -1.97
C ARG A 179 10.74 9.25 -1.67
N ILE A 180 10.00 8.87 -0.63
CA ILE A 180 8.78 9.60 -0.28
C ILE A 180 9.16 11.01 0.19
N ARG A 181 8.38 12.01 -0.20
CA ARG A 181 8.61 13.41 0.17
C ARG A 181 7.41 13.93 0.93
N ASN A 182 7.62 14.30 2.19
CA ASN A 182 6.61 14.85 3.07
C ASN A 182 6.79 16.36 3.17
N LYS A 183 5.74 17.14 2.89
CA LYS A 183 5.81 18.61 2.94
C LYS A 183 6.01 19.16 4.36
N ILE A 184 5.73 18.36 5.39
CA ILE A 184 6.04 18.72 6.79
C ILE A 184 7.56 18.84 7.00
N THR A 185 8.36 18.08 6.26
CA THR A 185 9.84 18.09 6.33
C THR A 185 10.41 18.22 4.92
N PRO A 186 10.27 19.39 4.26
CA PRO A 186 10.53 19.54 2.83
C PRO A 186 12.00 19.30 2.44
N ASP A 187 12.92 19.49 3.39
CA ASP A 187 14.36 19.31 3.18
C ASP A 187 14.84 17.86 3.40
N ILE A 188 13.93 16.94 3.75
CA ILE A 188 14.25 15.55 4.08
C ILE A 188 13.48 14.62 3.13
N GLU A 189 14.22 13.86 2.32
CA GLU A 189 13.66 12.74 1.55
C GLU A 189 13.62 11.48 2.42
N GLY A 190 12.49 10.77 2.42
CA GLY A 190 12.26 9.57 3.21
C GLY A 190 11.05 9.67 4.14
N GLY A 191 10.78 8.57 4.85
CA GLY A 191 9.64 8.42 5.74
C GLY A 191 9.75 9.18 7.06
N VAL A 192 9.89 10.50 6.97
CA VAL A 192 10.12 11.41 8.10
C VAL A 192 8.96 12.40 8.22
N THR A 193 8.64 12.78 9.45
CA THR A 193 7.64 13.79 9.77
C THR A 193 8.02 14.52 11.06
N LYS A 194 7.17 15.45 11.49
CA LYS A 194 7.31 16.19 12.75
C LYS A 194 6.20 15.84 13.71
N HIS A 195 6.56 15.53 14.94
CA HIS A 195 5.61 15.44 16.04
C HIS A 195 5.40 16.85 16.61
N PHE A 196 4.30 17.52 16.24
CA PHE A 196 4.10 18.94 16.55
C PHE A 196 4.03 19.27 18.05
N PRO A 197 3.38 18.47 18.91
CA PRO A 197 3.36 18.76 20.34
C PRO A 197 4.75 18.84 21.00
N SER A 198 5.72 18.05 20.52
CA SER A 198 7.09 18.08 21.06
C SER A 198 8.08 18.88 20.22
N GLY A 199 7.79 19.09 18.94
CA GLY A 199 8.69 19.74 17.99
C GLY A 199 9.71 18.79 17.34
N ASP A 200 9.73 17.52 17.73
CA ASP A 200 10.74 16.56 17.27
C ASP A 200 10.48 16.11 15.82
N THR A 201 11.54 16.05 15.03
CA THR A 201 11.54 15.39 13.72
C THR A 201 11.91 13.92 13.89
N MET A 202 11.07 13.00 13.40
CA MET A 202 11.23 11.55 13.59
C MET A 202 10.64 10.76 12.44
N SER A 203 10.75 9.43 12.46
CA SER A 203 10.09 8.60 11.46
C SER A 203 8.56 8.72 11.53
N ILE A 204 7.88 8.52 10.40
CA ILE A 204 6.41 8.53 10.38
C ILE A 204 5.82 7.48 11.33
N TYR A 205 6.47 6.31 11.44
CA TYR A 205 6.06 5.28 12.40
C TYR A 205 6.14 5.77 13.85
N ASP A 206 7.26 6.34 14.26
CA ASP A 206 7.44 6.78 15.66
C ASP A 206 6.46 7.91 16.02
N ALA A 207 6.25 8.86 15.10
CA ALA A 207 5.27 9.93 15.28
C ALA A 207 3.86 9.37 15.41
N ALA A 208 3.50 8.38 14.59
CA ALA A 208 2.20 7.74 14.63
C ALA A 208 1.95 7.02 15.96
N MET A 209 2.92 6.23 16.44
CA MET A 209 2.81 5.55 17.74
C MET A 209 2.70 6.54 18.90
N ARG A 210 3.45 7.65 18.85
CA ARG A 210 3.37 8.71 19.87
C ARG A 210 1.98 9.34 19.91
N TYR A 211 1.44 9.77 18.77
CA TYR A 211 0.08 10.33 18.72
C TYR A 211 -0.99 9.34 19.17
N GLN A 212 -0.83 8.04 18.87
CA GLN A 212 -1.73 7.01 19.39
C GLN A 212 -1.70 6.93 20.92
N SER A 213 -0.51 6.97 21.52
CA SER A 213 -0.37 6.99 22.99
C SER A 213 -0.99 8.23 23.63
N GLU A 214 -1.08 9.33 22.88
CA GLU A 214 -1.74 10.58 23.27
C GLU A 214 -3.26 10.59 22.99
N GLY A 215 -3.82 9.49 22.45
CA GLY A 215 -5.24 9.36 22.10
C GLY A 215 -5.66 10.26 20.93
N ARG A 216 -4.73 10.67 20.07
CA ARG A 216 -5.01 11.59 18.96
C ARG A 216 -5.28 10.82 17.66
N PRO A 217 -6.45 11.03 17.00
CA PRO A 217 -6.69 10.43 15.70
C PRO A 217 -5.80 11.08 14.63
N LEU A 218 -5.38 10.30 13.64
CA LEU A 218 -4.49 10.80 12.59
C LEU A 218 -5.18 10.94 11.25
N VAL A 219 -4.75 11.93 10.47
CA VAL A 219 -5.13 12.12 9.07
C VAL A 219 -3.91 12.31 8.18
N VAL A 220 -4.05 11.96 6.90
CA VAL A 220 -3.03 12.19 5.87
C VAL A 220 -3.63 13.08 4.78
N PHE A 221 -2.86 14.06 4.29
CA PHE A 221 -3.20 14.82 3.09
C PHE A 221 -2.36 14.33 1.91
N ALA A 222 -2.95 14.33 0.71
CA ALA A 222 -2.25 13.99 -0.52
C ALA A 222 -2.75 14.80 -1.72
N GLY A 223 -1.95 14.85 -2.78
CA GLY A 223 -2.33 15.41 -4.07
C GLY A 223 -3.20 14.46 -4.90
N LYS A 224 -2.98 14.46 -6.20
CA LYS A 224 -3.68 13.63 -7.20
C LYS A 224 -3.13 12.21 -7.22
N GLU A 225 -3.95 11.27 -7.68
CA GLU A 225 -3.57 9.87 -7.94
C GLU A 225 -2.95 9.16 -6.73
N TYR A 226 -3.46 9.45 -5.53
CA TYR A 226 -2.97 8.83 -4.31
C TYR A 226 -3.21 7.31 -4.34
N GLY A 227 -2.14 6.55 -4.13
CA GLY A 227 -2.15 5.09 -4.14
C GLY A 227 -1.96 4.44 -5.50
N THR A 228 -1.36 5.12 -6.48
CA THR A 228 -1.17 4.54 -7.83
C THR A 228 -0.17 3.37 -7.84
N GLY A 229 -0.26 2.50 -8.85
CA GLY A 229 0.65 1.37 -9.05
C GLY A 229 0.13 0.03 -8.49
N SER A 230 1.05 -0.84 -8.08
CA SER A 230 0.76 -2.23 -7.72
C SER A 230 -0.24 -2.33 -6.57
N SER A 231 -1.21 -3.25 -6.68
CA SER A 231 -2.11 -3.58 -5.57
C SER A 231 -1.30 -4.16 -4.39
N ARG A 232 -1.21 -3.39 -3.30
CA ARG A 232 -0.53 -3.79 -2.06
C ARG A 232 -1.46 -3.54 -0.88
N ASP A 233 -1.96 -4.62 -0.31
CA ASP A 233 -2.85 -4.60 0.86
C ASP A 233 -2.24 -3.84 2.06
N TRP A 234 -0.93 -3.99 2.28
CA TRP A 234 -0.19 -3.30 3.33
C TRP A 234 -0.17 -1.79 3.22
N ALA A 235 -0.42 -1.22 2.02
CA ALA A 235 -0.59 0.22 1.88
C ALA A 235 -1.82 0.73 2.65
N ALA A 236 -2.88 -0.08 2.78
CA ALA A 236 -4.05 0.24 3.59
C ALA A 236 -3.93 -0.30 5.03
N LYS A 237 -3.49 -1.55 5.21
CA LYS A 237 -3.31 -2.16 6.55
C LYS A 237 -2.34 -1.35 7.40
N GLY A 238 -1.18 -1.00 6.84
CA GLY A 238 -0.19 -0.16 7.48
C GLY A 238 -0.76 1.21 7.87
N THR A 239 -1.42 1.89 6.92
CA THR A 239 -2.09 3.18 7.18
C THR A 239 -3.06 3.10 8.36
N ARG A 240 -3.91 2.07 8.41
CA ARG A 240 -4.85 1.86 9.52
C ARG A 240 -4.14 1.59 10.84
N LEU A 241 -3.13 0.72 10.84
CA LEU A 241 -2.38 0.32 12.04
C LEU A 241 -1.49 1.45 12.58
N LEU A 242 -1.07 2.40 11.73
CA LEU A 242 -0.50 3.66 12.17
C LEU A 242 -1.54 4.60 12.81
N GLY A 243 -2.83 4.24 12.84
CA GLY A 243 -3.88 5.02 13.52
C GLY A 243 -4.49 6.11 12.65
N VAL A 244 -4.20 6.11 11.35
CA VAL A 244 -4.83 7.01 10.39
C VAL A 244 -6.31 6.63 10.25
N ARG A 245 -7.19 7.60 10.49
CA ARG A 245 -8.65 7.47 10.41
C ARG A 245 -9.20 7.95 9.08
N ALA A 246 -8.54 8.92 8.44
CA ALA A 246 -8.91 9.41 7.12
C ALA A 246 -7.69 9.82 6.29
N VAL A 247 -7.82 9.64 4.98
CA VAL A 247 -6.92 10.26 3.99
C VAL A 247 -7.73 11.31 3.25
N ILE A 248 -7.16 12.50 3.02
CA ILE A 248 -7.80 13.62 2.34
C ILE A 248 -6.95 13.95 1.11
N ALA A 249 -7.42 13.58 -0.08
CA ALA A 249 -6.64 13.66 -1.32
C ALA A 249 -7.39 14.40 -2.43
N GLU A 250 -6.68 14.87 -3.46
CA GLU A 250 -7.32 15.48 -4.64
C GLU A 250 -7.98 14.41 -5.53
N SER A 251 -7.33 13.24 -5.64
CA SER A 251 -7.91 12.05 -6.28
C SER A 251 -7.20 10.78 -5.80
N TYR A 252 -7.83 9.63 -6.06
CA TYR A 252 -7.33 8.31 -5.66
C TYR A 252 -7.21 7.40 -6.87
N GLU A 253 -6.24 6.49 -6.84
CA GLU A 253 -6.32 5.27 -7.62
C GLU A 253 -7.47 4.38 -7.08
N ARG A 254 -8.20 3.71 -7.99
CA ARG A 254 -9.44 2.99 -7.69
C ARG A 254 -9.26 1.85 -6.69
N ILE A 255 -8.26 1.00 -6.87
CA ILE A 255 -7.99 -0.17 -6.02
C ILE A 255 -7.53 0.30 -4.64
N HIS A 256 -6.60 1.26 -4.58
CA HIS A 256 -6.12 1.75 -3.29
C HIS A 256 -7.23 2.39 -2.45
N ARG A 257 -8.13 3.16 -3.07
CA ARG A 257 -9.32 3.72 -2.41
C ARG A 257 -10.18 2.62 -1.77
N SER A 258 -10.49 1.54 -2.50
CA SER A 258 -11.23 0.40 -1.96
C SER A 258 -10.51 -0.27 -0.80
N ASN A 259 -9.19 -0.43 -0.89
CA ASN A 259 -8.39 -1.02 0.19
C ASN A 259 -8.43 -0.18 1.47
N LEU A 260 -8.38 1.15 1.38
CA LEU A 260 -8.53 2.04 2.54
C LEU A 260 -9.88 1.81 3.24
N VAL A 261 -10.97 1.80 2.47
CA VAL A 261 -12.32 1.55 3.01
C VAL A 261 -12.41 0.17 3.65
N GLY A 262 -11.86 -0.86 2.99
CA GLY A 262 -11.80 -2.22 3.52
C GLY A 262 -11.06 -2.30 4.87
N MET A 263 -10.12 -1.39 5.14
CA MET A 263 -9.42 -1.31 6.43
C MET A 263 -10.07 -0.33 7.41
N GLY A 264 -11.21 0.27 7.08
CA GLY A 264 -11.90 1.26 7.92
C GLY A 264 -11.25 2.65 7.93
N VAL A 265 -10.38 2.96 6.96
CA VAL A 265 -9.83 4.30 6.74
C VAL A 265 -10.73 5.03 5.75
N VAL A 266 -11.19 6.23 6.10
CA VAL A 266 -12.14 6.98 5.26
C VAL A 266 -11.38 7.76 4.17
N PRO A 267 -11.58 7.45 2.87
CA PRO A 267 -11.04 8.26 1.80
C PRO A 267 -11.93 9.48 1.57
N LEU A 268 -11.38 10.66 1.76
CA LEU A 268 -12.03 11.95 1.52
C LEU A 268 -11.37 12.60 0.31
N GLN A 269 -12.19 13.15 -0.59
CA GLN A 269 -11.72 13.83 -1.78
C GLN A 269 -12.13 15.30 -1.78
N PHE A 270 -11.20 16.21 -2.09
CA PHE A 270 -11.53 17.62 -2.28
C PHE A 270 -12.59 17.80 -3.39
N LYS A 271 -13.61 18.64 -3.15
CA LYS A 271 -14.63 18.96 -4.16
C LYS A 271 -14.20 20.04 -5.14
N ALA A 272 -13.42 21.00 -4.65
CA ALA A 272 -12.82 22.08 -5.41
C ALA A 272 -11.54 22.44 -4.68
N ASP A 273 -10.52 22.82 -5.45
CA ASP A 273 -9.21 23.25 -4.94
C ASP A 273 -8.44 22.19 -4.13
N GLY A 274 -7.18 21.98 -4.49
CA GLY A 274 -6.29 21.07 -3.78
C GLY A 274 -5.81 21.63 -2.44
N TRP A 275 -5.13 20.79 -1.68
CA TRP A 275 -4.61 21.17 -0.36
C TRP A 275 -3.60 22.34 -0.43
N GLN A 276 -2.99 22.63 -1.60
CA GLN A 276 -2.00 23.71 -1.73
C GLN A 276 -2.61 25.08 -1.41
N LYS A 277 -3.89 25.32 -1.74
CA LYS A 277 -4.58 26.58 -1.46
C LYS A 277 -4.85 26.82 0.02
N LEU A 278 -4.87 25.76 0.83
CA LEU A 278 -5.01 25.86 2.28
C LEU A 278 -3.72 26.36 2.96
N GLY A 279 -2.57 26.23 2.29
CA GLY A 279 -1.27 26.60 2.86
C GLY A 279 -0.91 25.73 4.06
N LEU A 280 -1.19 24.43 3.97
CA LEU A 280 -0.93 23.46 5.05
C LEU A 280 0.56 23.40 5.40
N THR A 281 0.82 23.26 6.70
CA THR A 281 2.14 23.16 7.33
C THR A 281 2.35 21.83 8.03
N GLY A 282 1.27 21.13 8.38
CA GLY A 282 1.24 19.92 9.20
C GLY A 282 0.82 20.18 10.65
N GLU A 283 0.88 21.43 11.12
CA GLU A 283 0.51 21.79 12.50
C GLU A 283 -1.03 21.78 12.70
N GLU A 284 -1.77 21.68 11.61
CA GLU A 284 -3.21 21.82 11.63
C GLU A 284 -3.88 20.73 12.49
N ILE A 285 -4.85 21.16 13.29
CA ILE A 285 -5.79 20.32 14.01
C ILE A 285 -7.00 20.12 13.10
N VAL A 286 -7.35 18.86 12.84
CA VAL A 286 -8.33 18.49 11.81
C VAL A 286 -9.56 17.84 12.44
N THR A 287 -10.72 18.39 12.15
CA THR A 287 -12.00 17.78 12.50
C THR A 287 -12.77 17.40 11.23
N VAL A 288 -13.20 16.15 11.12
CA VAL A 288 -14.04 15.64 10.03
C VAL A 288 -15.43 15.36 10.60
N ARG A 289 -16.41 16.14 10.14
CA ARG A 289 -17.81 16.05 10.58
C ARG A 289 -18.65 15.20 9.61
N GLY A 290 -19.60 14.46 10.17
CA GLY A 290 -20.60 13.71 9.40
C GLY A 290 -20.19 12.29 9.04
N LEU A 291 -19.28 11.69 9.82
CA LEU A 291 -19.06 10.24 9.77
C LEU A 291 -20.07 9.50 10.65
N SER A 292 -20.53 10.18 11.70
CA SER A 292 -21.60 9.72 12.60
C SER A 292 -22.97 10.25 12.19
N ASP A 293 -24.01 9.58 12.68
CA ASP A 293 -25.40 9.94 12.38
C ASP A 293 -25.83 11.31 12.95
N VAL A 294 -25.07 11.83 13.92
CA VAL A 294 -25.39 13.06 14.68
C VAL A 294 -25.54 14.29 13.78
N ASN A 295 -24.75 14.39 12.71
CA ASN A 295 -24.67 15.61 11.90
C ASN A 295 -25.37 15.52 10.55
N ILE A 296 -25.54 14.31 10.02
CA ILE A 296 -26.04 14.10 8.65
C ILE A 296 -27.14 13.03 8.55
N GLY A 297 -27.59 12.46 9.67
CA GLY A 297 -28.34 11.21 9.66
C GLY A 297 -27.49 10.06 9.15
N LYS A 298 -28.09 9.05 8.52
CA LYS A 298 -27.33 7.91 8.02
C LYS A 298 -26.35 8.32 6.92
N LEU A 299 -25.07 7.97 7.07
CA LEU A 299 -24.06 8.12 6.02
C LEU A 299 -24.52 7.39 4.75
N ARG A 300 -24.44 8.06 3.61
CA ARG A 300 -24.82 7.53 2.29
C ARG A 300 -23.62 7.44 1.36
N PRO A 301 -23.67 6.58 0.32
CA PRO A 301 -22.58 6.49 -0.63
C PRO A 301 -22.31 7.85 -1.25
N ARG A 302 -21.04 8.22 -1.36
CA ARG A 302 -20.61 9.48 -1.96
C ARG A 302 -21.20 10.72 -1.26
N GLN A 303 -21.51 10.64 0.03
CA GLN A 303 -22.01 11.79 0.79
C GLN A 303 -20.94 12.89 0.89
N ASP A 304 -21.35 14.14 0.72
CA ASP A 304 -20.47 15.28 0.99
C ASP A 304 -20.39 15.52 2.50
N LEU A 305 -19.17 15.74 3.00
CA LEU A 305 -18.81 15.98 4.39
C LEU A 305 -18.06 17.30 4.54
N TRP A 306 -17.82 17.72 5.79
CA TRP A 306 -17.06 18.92 6.11
C TRP A 306 -15.77 18.59 6.83
N VAL A 307 -14.68 19.22 6.38
CA VAL A 307 -13.40 19.24 7.10
C VAL A 307 -13.19 20.64 7.66
N GLU A 308 -12.85 20.70 8.94
CA GLU A 308 -12.51 21.91 9.69
C GLU A 308 -11.03 21.82 10.08
N LEU A 309 -10.30 22.91 9.84
CA LEU A 309 -8.89 23.05 10.19
C LEU A 309 -8.71 24.23 11.13
N PHE A 310 -7.84 24.04 12.12
CA PHE A 310 -7.32 25.10 12.97
C PHE A 310 -5.80 24.97 13.06
N ARG A 311 -5.06 26.04 12.76
CA ARG A 311 -3.61 26.12 12.92
C ARG A 311 -3.26 26.95 14.16
N PRO A 312 -2.66 26.35 15.21
CA PRO A 312 -2.35 27.06 16.45
C PRO A 312 -1.37 28.22 16.29
N SER A 313 -0.30 28.07 15.49
CA SER A 313 0.76 29.09 15.36
C SER A 313 0.31 30.46 14.87
N ASP A 314 -0.74 30.55 14.05
CA ASP A 314 -1.25 31.82 13.50
C ASP A 314 -2.77 31.99 13.63
N GLY A 315 -3.44 31.06 14.31
CA GLY A 315 -4.89 31.07 14.49
C GLY A 315 -5.68 30.85 13.20
N LYS A 316 -5.05 30.44 12.08
CA LYS A 316 -5.75 30.28 10.81
C LYS A 316 -6.78 29.16 10.91
N MET A 317 -8.01 29.48 10.52
CA MET A 317 -9.09 28.53 10.40
C MET A 317 -9.49 28.34 8.95
N ALA A 318 -9.86 27.12 8.58
CA ALA A 318 -10.46 26.83 7.28
C ALA A 318 -11.56 25.79 7.44
N ARG A 319 -12.62 25.92 6.64
CA ARG A 319 -13.66 24.92 6.52
C ARG A 319 -13.98 24.72 5.06
N PHE A 320 -13.97 23.47 4.60
CA PHE A 320 -14.20 23.15 3.20
C PHE A 320 -14.95 21.83 3.04
N PRO A 321 -15.74 21.69 1.95
CA PRO A 321 -16.47 20.47 1.70
C PRO A 321 -15.58 19.43 1.00
N VAL A 322 -15.74 18.18 1.39
CA VAL A 322 -15.10 17.02 0.77
C VAL A 322 -16.15 15.99 0.38
N ARG A 323 -15.87 15.22 -0.67
CA ARG A 323 -16.65 14.04 -1.05
C ARG A 323 -16.11 12.84 -0.27
N CYS A 324 -16.95 12.18 0.52
CA CYS A 324 -16.61 10.88 1.10
C CYS A 324 -16.60 9.83 0.00
N ARG A 325 -15.44 9.25 -0.32
CA ARG A 325 -15.26 8.30 -1.43
C ARG A 325 -15.53 6.85 -1.00
N ILE A 326 -16.58 6.66 -0.21
CA ILE A 326 -17.25 5.39 0.02
C ILE A 326 -18.33 5.29 -1.05
N ASP A 327 -18.09 4.46 -2.05
CA ASP A 327 -18.75 4.59 -3.35
C ASP A 327 -20.06 3.77 -3.46
N ASN A 328 -20.29 2.81 -2.56
CA ASN A 328 -21.49 1.96 -2.54
C ASN A 328 -21.91 1.57 -1.10
N GLN A 329 -23.02 0.84 -0.97
CA GLN A 329 -23.57 0.42 0.33
C GLN A 329 -22.70 -0.63 1.04
N THR A 330 -22.16 -1.61 0.30
CA THR A 330 -21.27 -2.65 0.87
C THR A 330 -20.05 -2.02 1.57
N GLU A 331 -19.48 -0.99 0.96
CA GLU A 331 -18.37 -0.23 1.53
C GLU A 331 -18.77 0.57 2.80
N ILE A 332 -20.01 1.04 2.90
CA ILE A 332 -20.55 1.60 4.15
C ILE A 332 -20.62 0.50 5.22
N ASP A 333 -21.14 -0.66 4.86
CA ASP A 333 -21.29 -1.78 5.80
C ASP A 333 -19.93 -2.24 6.33
N TYR A 334 -18.89 -2.23 5.48
CA TYR A 334 -17.50 -2.46 5.91
C TYR A 334 -17.04 -1.38 6.90
N LEU A 335 -17.25 -0.10 6.61
CA LEU A 335 -16.86 0.98 7.53
C LEU A 335 -17.58 0.84 8.88
N LEU A 336 -18.90 0.60 8.87
CA LEU A 336 -19.71 0.45 10.09
C LEU A 336 -19.29 -0.78 10.92
N ALA A 337 -18.78 -1.83 10.27
CA ALA A 337 -18.19 -2.97 10.94
C ALA A 337 -16.76 -2.72 11.47
N GLY A 338 -16.13 -1.59 11.14
CA GLY A 338 -14.73 -1.31 11.47
C GLY A 338 -13.71 -1.91 10.48
N GLY A 339 -14.19 -2.39 9.32
CA GLY A 339 -13.41 -2.96 8.23
C GLY A 339 -14.03 -4.25 7.67
N VAL A 340 -13.54 -4.67 6.49
CA VAL A 340 -13.99 -5.89 5.79
C VAL A 340 -13.71 -7.16 6.61
N MET A 341 -12.58 -7.21 7.32
CA MET A 341 -12.21 -8.39 8.12
C MET A 341 -13.17 -8.59 9.31
N PRO A 342 -13.41 -7.58 10.18
CA PRO A 342 -14.47 -7.64 11.19
C PRO A 342 -15.86 -7.98 10.63
N TYR A 343 -16.24 -7.38 9.49
CA TYR A 343 -17.52 -7.63 8.84
C TYR A 343 -17.70 -9.11 8.47
N VAL A 344 -16.73 -9.69 7.76
CA VAL A 344 -16.77 -11.08 7.33
C VAL A 344 -16.79 -12.02 8.54
N LEU A 345 -15.97 -11.76 9.56
CA LEU A 345 -15.89 -12.62 10.75
C LEU A 345 -17.20 -12.61 11.55
N ARG A 346 -17.85 -11.46 11.72
CA ARG A 346 -19.18 -11.39 12.37
C ARG A 346 -20.24 -12.14 11.60
N ASN A 347 -20.25 -12.04 10.27
CA ASN A 347 -21.22 -12.76 9.43
C ASN A 347 -21.04 -14.28 9.54
N LEU A 348 -19.79 -14.76 9.50
CA LEU A 348 -19.47 -16.18 9.69
C LEU A 348 -19.89 -16.67 11.08
N ALA A 349 -19.58 -15.91 12.14
CA ALA A 349 -19.93 -16.24 13.52
C ALA A 349 -21.45 -16.22 13.77
N GLY A 350 -22.18 -15.33 13.07
CA GLY A 350 -23.64 -15.21 13.15
C GLY A 350 -24.42 -16.26 12.35
N GLY A 351 -23.75 -17.25 11.74
CA GLY A 351 -24.38 -18.29 10.92
C GLY A 351 -24.83 -17.82 9.54
N GLY A 352 -24.43 -16.62 9.11
CA GLY A 352 -24.64 -16.14 7.75
C GLY A 352 -23.63 -16.75 6.78
N ALA A 353 -24.04 -16.97 5.54
CA ALA A 353 -23.08 -17.26 4.47
C ALA A 353 -22.13 -16.06 4.35
N ALA A 354 -20.81 -16.31 4.26
CA ALA A 354 -19.87 -15.26 3.94
C ALA A 354 -20.32 -14.59 2.63
N PRO A 355 -20.47 -13.26 2.59
CA PRO A 355 -20.75 -12.60 1.32
C PRO A 355 -19.63 -12.96 0.36
N ALA A 356 -20.00 -13.29 -0.88
CA ALA A 356 -19.02 -13.56 -1.92
C ALA A 356 -18.06 -12.36 -1.95
N PRO A 357 -16.73 -12.57 -1.86
CA PRO A 357 -15.80 -11.47 -1.99
C PRO A 357 -16.02 -10.87 -3.39
N GLU A 358 -16.65 -9.70 -3.46
CA GLU A 358 -16.45 -8.85 -4.63
C GLU A 358 -14.96 -8.60 -4.66
N ALA A 359 -14.30 -9.14 -5.70
CA ALA A 359 -12.87 -9.23 -5.81
C ALA A 359 -12.20 -7.95 -5.30
N ILE A 360 -11.62 -8.03 -4.09
CA ILE A 360 -10.50 -7.16 -3.74
C ILE A 360 -9.45 -7.55 -4.76
N ALA A 361 -9.40 -6.77 -5.85
CA ALA A 361 -8.70 -7.13 -7.06
C ALA A 361 -7.24 -7.46 -6.74
N ALA A 362 -6.96 -8.75 -6.67
CA ALA A 362 -5.67 -9.34 -6.91
C ALA A 362 -5.65 -9.69 -8.40
N GLU A 363 -5.22 -8.72 -9.21
CA GLU A 363 -4.45 -8.91 -10.44
C GLU A 363 -3.70 -7.61 -10.75
#